data_AF-A0A259HDH1-F1
#
_entry.id   AF-A0A259HDH1-F1
#
_cell.length_a   1.000
_cell.length_b   1.000
_cell.length_c   1.000
_cell.angle_alpha   90.00
_cell.angle_beta   90.00
_cell.angle_gamma   90.00
#
_symmetry.space_group_name_H-M   'P 1'
#
loop_
_entity.id
_entity.type
_entity.pdbx_description
1 polymer ?
#
loop_
_entity_poly.entity_id
_entity_poly.type
_entity_poly.pdbx_seq_one_letter_code
_entity_poly.pdbx_strand_id
1 'polypeptide(L)'
;MAEKPQSEKLLMELQMEELRASFGIKKEDSDAIKRPSNARSEANAKIAALYEAAGEYEAELERFEEELEIIESHSLEDLAAALSEKFPGEEGSVEQELKEVIVVGWRQLVEVKETHPKEQLALIEASAFSDILTKLKAAYPEYECDFEAQIKEVLVKRWEMLIEIKKEHIAEEREEIEEHRGLKPDYARGVYRKYHGLDD
;
A
#
# COMPACT_ATOMS: atom_id res chain seq x y z
N MET A 1 -13.39 29.14 -16.96
CA MET A 1 -12.68 28.97 -15.68
C MET A 1 -13.55 28.06 -14.84
N ALA A 2 -13.06 26.88 -14.45
CA ALA A 2 -13.87 25.83 -13.83
C ALA A 2 -13.68 25.85 -12.31
N GLU A 3 -14.66 26.36 -11.56
CA GLU A 3 -14.84 26.09 -10.13
C GLU A 3 -15.53 24.73 -9.98
N LYS A 4 -14.81 23.70 -9.51
CA LYS A 4 -15.38 22.36 -9.27
C LYS A 4 -14.92 21.54 -8.03
N PRO A 5 -13.96 21.94 -7.16
CA PRO A 5 -13.50 20.99 -6.11
C PRO A 5 -14.37 20.95 -4.83
N GLN A 6 -15.14 21.99 -4.50
CA GLN A 6 -15.98 22.00 -3.28
C GLN A 6 -17.27 21.18 -3.42
N SER A 7 -17.84 21.12 -4.63
CA SER A 7 -19.05 20.36 -4.89
C SER A 7 -18.80 18.85 -4.84
N GLU A 8 -17.61 18.38 -5.21
CA GLU A 8 -17.27 16.95 -5.22
C GLU A 8 -17.07 16.40 -3.81
N LYS A 9 -16.41 17.16 -2.91
CA LYS A 9 -16.29 16.77 -1.49
C LYS A 9 -17.64 16.75 -0.76
N LEU A 10 -18.49 17.76 -0.98
CA LEU A 10 -19.84 17.80 -0.39
C LEU A 10 -20.71 16.66 -0.92
N LEU A 11 -20.58 16.33 -2.21
CA LEU A 11 -21.29 15.21 -2.83
C LEU A 11 -20.85 13.86 -2.24
N MET A 12 -19.55 13.70 -1.99
CA MET A 12 -18.98 12.48 -1.40
C MET A 12 -19.40 12.31 0.07
N GLU A 13 -19.48 13.40 0.85
CA GLU A 13 -20.00 13.39 2.22
C GLU A 13 -21.49 13.01 2.26
N LEU A 14 -22.31 13.58 1.38
CA LEU A 14 -23.73 13.25 1.27
C LEU A 14 -23.95 11.79 0.87
N GLN A 15 -23.15 11.26 -0.06
CA GLN A 15 -23.21 9.85 -0.47
C GLN A 15 -22.84 8.90 0.68
N MET A 16 -21.84 9.26 1.50
CA MET A 16 -21.45 8.47 2.68
C MET A 16 -22.51 8.51 3.78
N GLU A 17 -23.19 9.65 3.96
CA GLU A 17 -24.26 9.81 4.94
C GLU A 17 -25.53 9.02 4.52
N GLU A 18 -25.85 9.02 3.23
CA GLU A 18 -26.96 8.24 2.66
C GLU A 18 -26.69 6.72 2.72
N LEU A 19 -25.44 6.29 2.49
CA LEU A 19 -25.00 4.91 2.70
C LEU A 19 -25.16 4.50 4.17
N ARG A 20 -24.68 5.30 5.12
CA ARG A 20 -24.83 5.01 6.55
C ARG A 20 -26.29 4.90 6.99
N ALA A 21 -27.16 5.75 6.45
CA ALA A 21 -28.60 5.70 6.71
C ALA A 21 -29.26 4.44 6.13
N SER A 22 -28.85 4.00 4.94
CA SER A 22 -29.41 2.81 4.28
C SER A 22 -28.99 1.49 4.92
N PHE A 23 -27.80 1.43 5.54
CA PHE A 23 -27.34 0.27 6.31
C PHE A 23 -27.76 0.28 7.79
N GLY A 24 -28.53 1.29 8.22
CA GLY A 24 -29.05 1.37 9.60
C GLY A 24 -27.95 1.57 10.67
N ILE A 25 -26.75 1.99 10.26
CA ILE A 25 -25.62 2.23 11.15
C ILE A 25 -25.89 3.53 11.91
N LYS A 26 -26.44 3.42 13.12
CA LYS A 26 -26.52 4.55 14.04
C LYS A 26 -25.11 4.90 14.50
N LYS A 27 -24.80 6.19 14.50
CA LYS A 27 -23.55 6.73 15.04
C LYS A 27 -23.37 6.19 16.46
N GLU A 28 -22.46 5.25 16.64
CA GLU A 28 -22.19 4.68 17.95
C GLU A 28 -21.64 5.78 18.85
N ASP A 29 -22.29 5.97 20.00
CA ASP A 29 -21.76 6.74 21.11
C ASP A 29 -20.57 5.96 21.68
N SER A 30 -19.38 6.18 21.11
CA SER A 30 -18.14 5.74 21.71
C SER A 30 -18.00 6.40 23.09
N ASP A 31 -17.80 5.61 24.14
CA ASP A 31 -17.51 6.09 25.49
C ASP A 31 -16.49 7.25 25.43
N ALA A 32 -16.98 8.44 25.80
CA ALA A 32 -16.34 9.69 25.47
C ALA A 32 -15.06 9.90 26.29
N ILE A 33 -13.91 9.61 25.68
CA ILE A 33 -12.64 10.26 26.05
C ILE A 33 -12.91 11.77 26.04
N LYS A 34 -12.86 12.42 27.22
CA LYS A 34 -13.08 13.85 27.37
C LYS A 34 -11.96 14.62 26.66
N ARG A 35 -12.13 14.89 25.37
CA ARG A 35 -11.20 15.72 24.60
C ARG A 35 -11.19 17.14 25.20
N PRO A 36 -10.02 17.74 25.48
CA PRO A 36 -9.93 19.07 26.05
C PRO A 36 -10.60 20.11 25.13
N SER A 37 -11.12 21.20 25.70
CA SER A 37 -11.88 22.25 24.99
C SER A 37 -11.22 22.75 23.69
N ASN A 38 -9.88 22.76 23.64
CA ASN A 38 -9.09 23.24 22.50
C ASN A 38 -8.83 22.17 21.43
N ALA A 39 -9.12 20.89 21.69
CA ALA A 39 -9.08 19.79 20.73
C ALA A 39 -10.26 19.81 19.74
N ARG A 40 -11.26 20.69 19.96
CA ARG A 40 -12.41 20.89 19.06
C ARG A 40 -12.13 21.86 17.90
N SER A 41 -10.93 22.45 17.85
CA SER A 41 -10.50 23.31 16.74
C SER A 41 -10.36 22.47 15.47
N GLU A 42 -11.02 22.89 14.39
CA GLU A 42 -10.95 22.26 13.06
C GLU A 42 -9.48 22.16 12.56
N ALA A 43 -8.63 23.11 12.95
CA ALA A 43 -7.21 23.08 12.62
C ALA A 43 -6.45 21.96 13.37
N ASN A 44 -6.78 21.72 14.64
CA ASN A 44 -6.15 20.65 15.43
C ASN A 44 -6.61 19.26 14.97
N ALA A 45 -7.86 19.12 14.55
CA ALA A 45 -8.37 17.90 13.94
C ALA A 45 -7.66 17.59 12.62
N LYS A 46 -7.42 18.60 11.76
CA LYS A 46 -6.66 18.44 10.51
C LYS A 46 -5.22 18.01 10.78
N ILE A 47 -4.55 18.64 11.75
CA ILE A 47 -3.17 18.25 12.12
C ILE A 47 -3.11 16.83 12.68
N ALA A 48 -4.08 16.43 13.51
CA ALA A 48 -4.17 15.07 14.01
C ALA A 48 -4.37 14.06 12.86
N ALA A 49 -5.24 14.36 11.90
CA ALA A 49 -5.49 13.49 10.74
C ALA A 49 -4.26 13.33 9.84
N LEU A 50 -3.51 14.40 9.57
CA LEU A 50 -2.25 14.32 8.81
C LEU A 50 -1.19 13.47 9.56
N TYR A 51 -1.14 13.58 10.88
CA TYR A 51 -0.28 12.73 11.71
C TYR A 51 -0.70 11.26 11.71
N GLU A 52 -2.00 10.98 11.77
CA GLU A 52 -2.54 9.63 11.65
C GLU A 52 -2.21 9.04 10.27
N ALA A 53 -2.45 9.79 9.19
CA ALA A 53 -2.13 9.37 7.83
C ALA A 53 -0.63 9.09 7.63
N ALA A 54 0.24 9.98 8.14
CA ALA A 54 1.69 9.75 8.11
C ALA A 54 2.09 8.49 8.89
N GLY A 55 1.46 8.24 10.04
CA GLY A 55 1.69 7.02 10.83
C GLY A 55 1.19 5.75 10.14
N GLU A 56 0.05 5.82 9.43
CA GLU A 56 -0.46 4.72 8.61
C GLU A 56 0.51 4.41 7.45
N TYR A 57 1.02 5.43 6.76
CA TYR A 57 2.02 5.23 5.71
C TYR A 57 3.35 4.71 6.23
N GLU A 58 3.78 5.12 7.43
CA GLU A 58 4.98 4.58 8.09
C GLU A 58 4.82 3.09 8.41
N ALA A 59 3.66 2.68 8.92
CA ALA A 59 3.38 1.26 9.20
C ALA A 59 3.31 0.42 7.91
N GLU A 60 2.70 0.95 6.86
CA GLU A 60 2.68 0.30 5.54
C GLU A 60 4.08 0.22 4.92
N LEU A 61 4.91 1.24 5.09
CA LEU A 61 6.30 1.25 4.63
C LEU A 61 7.10 0.14 5.32
N GLU A 62 7.03 0.05 6.65
CA GLU A 62 7.71 -1.01 7.43
C GLU A 62 7.28 -2.40 6.94
N ARG A 63 5.98 -2.60 6.71
CA ARG A 63 5.47 -3.84 6.14
C ARG A 63 6.05 -4.14 4.77
N PHE A 64 6.07 -3.18 3.83
CA PHE A 64 6.65 -3.42 2.51
C PHE A 64 8.16 -3.69 2.54
N GLU A 65 8.89 -3.06 3.45
CA GLU A 65 10.32 -3.35 3.66
C GLU A 65 10.53 -4.78 4.17
N GLU A 66 9.68 -5.24 5.10
CA GLU A 66 9.71 -6.61 5.60
C GLU A 66 9.32 -7.66 4.54
N GLU A 67 8.32 -7.37 3.71
CA GLU A 67 7.93 -8.22 2.58
C GLU A 67 9.04 -8.30 1.53
N LEU A 68 9.69 -7.17 1.22
CA LEU A 68 10.82 -7.12 0.30
C LEU A 68 11.98 -7.99 0.80
N GLU A 69 12.30 -7.92 2.10
CA GLU A 69 13.34 -8.78 2.70
C GLU A 69 13.01 -10.27 2.51
N ILE A 70 11.74 -10.66 2.65
CA ILE A 70 11.30 -12.04 2.38
C ILE A 70 11.52 -12.40 0.91
N ILE A 71 11.09 -11.53 -0.02
CA ILE A 71 11.21 -11.75 -1.47
C ILE A 71 12.67 -11.96 -1.88
N GLU A 72 13.60 -11.20 -1.31
CA GLU A 72 15.02 -11.32 -1.61
C GLU A 72 15.65 -12.59 -1.01
N SER A 73 15.27 -12.94 0.22
CA SER A 73 15.90 -14.02 0.99
C SER A 73 15.36 -15.43 0.70
N HIS A 74 14.12 -15.57 0.21
CA HIS A 74 13.47 -16.86 0.01
C HIS A 74 13.49 -17.31 -1.45
N SER A 75 13.49 -18.62 -1.69
CA SER A 75 13.31 -19.19 -3.04
C SER A 75 11.91 -18.86 -3.57
N LEU A 76 11.70 -18.89 -4.90
CA LEU A 76 10.35 -18.64 -5.43
C LEU A 76 9.33 -19.70 -4.96
N GLU A 77 9.78 -20.93 -4.74
CA GLU A 77 8.94 -22.06 -4.31
C GLU A 77 8.42 -21.86 -2.88
N ASP A 78 9.26 -21.32 -1.99
CA ASP A 78 8.91 -21.11 -0.57
C ASP A 78 8.27 -19.74 -0.31
N LEU A 79 8.31 -18.83 -1.29
CA LEU A 79 7.98 -17.42 -1.11
C LEU A 79 6.55 -17.19 -0.60
N ALA A 80 5.57 -17.83 -1.22
CA ALA A 80 4.17 -17.66 -0.84
C ALA A 80 3.90 -18.15 0.59
N ALA A 81 4.57 -19.24 0.99
CA ALA A 81 4.46 -19.77 2.35
C ALA A 81 5.12 -18.84 3.37
N ALA A 82 6.32 -18.33 3.08
CA ALA A 82 7.06 -17.42 3.95
C ALA A 82 6.29 -16.11 4.21
N LEU A 83 5.70 -15.54 3.17
CA LEU A 83 4.84 -14.35 3.29
C LEU A 83 3.56 -14.65 4.09
N SER A 84 2.89 -15.77 3.81
CA SER A 84 1.68 -16.17 4.54
C SER A 84 1.94 -16.47 6.03
N GLU A 85 3.15 -16.94 6.37
CA GLU A 85 3.56 -17.19 7.75
C GLU A 85 3.84 -15.89 8.52
N LYS A 86 4.55 -14.93 7.89
CA LYS A 86 4.88 -13.66 8.54
C LYS A 86 3.68 -12.73 8.67
N PHE A 87 2.76 -12.78 7.70
CA PHE A 87 1.56 -11.93 7.67
C PHE A 87 0.28 -12.77 7.69
N PRO A 88 -0.03 -13.43 8.82
CA PRO A 88 -1.22 -14.25 8.92
C PRO A 88 -2.49 -13.39 8.98
N GLY A 89 -3.48 -13.70 8.15
CA GLY A 89 -4.80 -13.05 8.18
C GLY A 89 -5.02 -11.95 7.15
N GLU A 90 -4.16 -11.83 6.14
CA GLU A 90 -4.42 -10.98 4.98
C GLU A 90 -5.65 -11.46 4.19
N GLU A 91 -6.48 -10.51 3.76
CA GLU A 91 -7.65 -10.77 2.93
C GLU A 91 -7.20 -11.08 1.49
N GLY A 92 -6.87 -12.34 1.21
CA GLY A 92 -6.47 -12.72 -0.14
C GLY A 92 -5.70 -14.03 -0.18
N SER A 93 -5.36 -14.45 -1.39
CA SER A 93 -4.40 -15.53 -1.62
C SER A 93 -3.08 -14.88 -2.01
N VAL A 94 -2.07 -14.94 -1.15
CA VAL A 94 -0.70 -14.43 -1.41
C VAL A 94 -0.17 -14.95 -2.76
N GLU A 95 -0.47 -16.22 -3.10
CA GLU A 95 -0.11 -16.79 -4.40
C GLU A 95 -0.75 -16.06 -5.58
N GLN A 96 -1.99 -15.61 -5.45
CA GLN A 96 -2.69 -14.86 -6.50
C GLN A 96 -2.07 -13.48 -6.68
N GLU A 97 -1.77 -12.77 -5.58
CA GLU A 97 -1.15 -11.45 -5.63
C GLU A 97 0.24 -11.52 -6.26
N LEU A 98 1.08 -12.46 -5.84
CA LEU A 98 2.40 -12.68 -6.45
C LEU A 98 2.28 -13.01 -7.94
N LYS A 99 1.32 -13.88 -8.32
CA LYS A 99 1.07 -14.20 -9.72
C LYS A 99 0.68 -12.95 -10.51
N GLU A 100 -0.23 -12.13 -9.99
CA GLU A 100 -0.68 -10.92 -10.68
C GLU A 100 0.47 -9.94 -10.90
N VAL A 101 1.32 -9.73 -9.89
CA VAL A 101 2.53 -8.90 -10.02
C VAL A 101 3.44 -9.44 -11.13
N ILE A 102 3.68 -10.75 -11.15
CA ILE A 102 4.51 -11.38 -12.18
C ILE A 102 3.88 -11.18 -13.56
N VAL A 103 2.58 -11.40 -13.72
CA VAL A 103 1.89 -11.20 -15.01
C VAL A 103 2.03 -9.77 -15.50
N VAL A 104 1.78 -8.78 -14.63
CA VAL A 104 1.89 -7.36 -14.99
C VAL A 104 3.32 -6.98 -15.35
N GLY A 105 4.30 -7.42 -14.54
CA GLY A 105 5.70 -7.16 -14.81
C GLY A 105 6.19 -7.82 -16.09
N TRP A 106 5.81 -9.08 -16.34
CA TRP A 106 6.17 -9.78 -17.57
C TRP A 106 5.50 -9.16 -18.79
N ARG A 107 4.26 -8.69 -18.66
CA ARG A 107 3.58 -7.93 -19.71
C ARG A 107 4.36 -6.69 -20.09
N GLN A 108 4.91 -5.96 -19.11
CA GLN A 108 5.79 -4.82 -19.40
C GLN A 108 7.09 -5.24 -20.12
N LEU A 109 7.70 -6.38 -19.75
CA LEU A 109 8.89 -6.91 -20.40
C LEU A 109 8.65 -7.28 -21.88
N VAL A 110 7.45 -7.77 -22.19
CA VAL A 110 7.02 -8.19 -23.52
C VAL A 110 6.52 -7.01 -24.37
N GLU A 111 5.57 -6.22 -23.86
CA GLU A 111 4.84 -5.22 -24.63
C GLU A 111 5.54 -3.86 -24.70
N VAL A 112 6.28 -3.50 -23.65
CA VAL A 112 6.92 -2.17 -23.56
C VAL A 112 8.41 -2.27 -23.85
N LYS A 113 9.10 -3.24 -23.23
CA LYS A 113 10.55 -3.40 -23.39
C LYS A 113 10.94 -4.27 -24.57
N GLU A 114 10.01 -5.08 -25.09
CA GLU A 114 10.24 -6.01 -26.21
C GLU A 114 11.45 -6.94 -25.99
N THR A 115 11.70 -7.31 -24.73
CA THR A 115 12.86 -8.12 -24.33
C THR A 115 12.55 -9.61 -24.21
N HIS A 116 11.27 -9.96 -24.09
CA HIS A 116 10.80 -11.32 -23.87
C HIS A 116 9.74 -11.70 -24.92
N PRO A 117 9.65 -12.98 -25.32
CA PRO A 117 8.64 -13.46 -26.26
C PRO A 117 7.23 -13.47 -25.64
N LYS A 118 6.21 -13.26 -26.48
CA LYS A 118 4.79 -13.25 -26.06
C LYS A 118 4.31 -14.58 -25.52
N GLU A 119 4.92 -15.67 -26.01
CA GLU A 119 4.63 -17.03 -25.60
C GLU A 119 4.98 -17.27 -24.12
N GLN A 120 6.02 -16.60 -23.59
CA GLN A 120 6.34 -16.68 -22.16
C GLN A 120 5.26 -16.03 -21.31
N LEU A 121 4.75 -14.85 -21.71
CA LEU A 121 3.65 -14.19 -21.00
C LEU A 121 2.39 -15.06 -20.99
N ALA A 122 2.01 -15.64 -22.14
CA ALA A 122 0.86 -16.52 -22.23
C ALA A 122 1.00 -17.76 -21.32
N LEU A 123 2.22 -18.30 -21.22
CA LEU A 123 2.51 -19.42 -20.33
C LEU A 123 2.39 -19.03 -18.85
N ILE A 124 2.89 -17.85 -18.48
CA ILE A 124 2.79 -17.32 -17.11
C ILE A 124 1.33 -17.08 -16.73
N GLU A 125 0.54 -16.44 -17.60
CA GLU A 125 -0.89 -16.18 -17.37
C GLU A 125 -1.68 -17.49 -17.13
N ALA A 126 -1.36 -18.53 -17.89
CA ALA A 126 -2.01 -19.85 -17.79
C ALA A 126 -1.52 -20.71 -16.60
N SER A 127 -0.45 -20.32 -15.92
CA SER A 127 0.18 -21.14 -14.86
C SER A 127 -0.27 -20.72 -13.47
N ALA A 128 -0.36 -21.66 -12.52
CA ALA A 128 -0.44 -21.33 -11.10
C ALA A 128 0.92 -20.80 -10.63
N PHE A 129 0.95 -19.94 -9.59
CA PHE A 129 2.20 -19.33 -9.10
C PHE A 129 3.31 -20.36 -8.85
N SER A 130 2.97 -21.42 -8.11
CA SER A 130 3.87 -22.53 -7.77
C SER A 130 4.43 -23.30 -8.98
N ASP A 131 3.77 -23.23 -10.14
CA ASP A 131 4.19 -23.94 -11.34
C ASP A 131 4.97 -23.06 -12.34
N ILE A 132 4.97 -21.73 -12.18
CA ILE A 132 5.47 -20.80 -13.20
C ILE A 132 6.92 -21.15 -13.58
N LEU A 133 7.79 -21.28 -12.58
CA LEU A 133 9.21 -21.52 -12.79
C LEU A 133 9.46 -22.85 -13.51
N THR A 134 8.81 -23.92 -13.05
CA THR A 134 8.94 -25.26 -13.61
C THR A 134 8.44 -25.29 -15.06
N LYS A 135 7.31 -24.65 -15.35
CA LYS A 135 6.73 -24.59 -16.70
C LYS A 135 7.60 -23.77 -17.66
N LEU A 136 8.17 -22.65 -17.21
CA LEU A 136 9.10 -21.86 -18.03
C LEU A 136 10.38 -22.64 -18.34
N LYS A 137 11.01 -23.27 -17.34
CA LYS A 137 12.21 -24.10 -17.53
C LYS A 137 11.94 -25.29 -18.47
N ALA A 138 10.77 -25.92 -18.37
CA ALA A 138 10.38 -27.03 -19.24
C ALA A 138 10.09 -26.59 -20.69
N ALA A 139 9.45 -25.42 -20.87
CA ALA A 139 9.12 -24.90 -22.20
C ALA A 139 10.34 -24.31 -22.93
N TYR A 140 11.32 -23.81 -22.19
CA TYR A 140 12.52 -23.17 -22.74
C TYR A 140 13.82 -23.73 -22.12
N PRO A 141 14.16 -25.00 -22.38
CA PRO A 141 15.32 -25.65 -21.76
C PRO A 141 16.67 -25.09 -22.25
N GLU A 142 16.69 -24.44 -23.42
CA GLU A 142 17.87 -23.80 -24.00
C GLU A 142 18.00 -22.31 -23.62
N TYR A 143 17.11 -21.80 -22.75
CA TYR A 143 17.17 -20.41 -22.32
C TYR A 143 18.38 -20.18 -21.41
N GLU A 144 19.28 -19.29 -21.81
CA GLU A 144 20.55 -19.04 -21.10
C GLU A 144 20.38 -18.20 -19.82
N CYS A 145 19.26 -17.47 -19.70
CA CYS A 145 19.00 -16.63 -18.53
C CYS A 145 18.27 -17.41 -17.43
N ASP A 146 18.47 -16.95 -16.18
CA ASP A 146 17.81 -17.54 -15.03
C ASP A 146 16.39 -16.98 -14.85
N PHE A 147 15.39 -17.80 -15.18
CA PHE A 147 13.98 -17.45 -14.98
C PHE A 147 13.64 -17.12 -13.53
N GLU A 148 14.26 -17.79 -12.56
CA GLU A 148 13.98 -17.51 -11.15
C GLU A 148 14.46 -16.11 -10.77
N ALA A 149 15.68 -15.77 -11.19
CA ALA A 149 16.23 -14.43 -11.00
C ALA A 149 15.39 -13.34 -11.69
N GLN A 150 14.92 -13.59 -12.91
CA GLN A 150 14.07 -12.64 -13.64
C GLN A 150 12.71 -12.44 -12.97
N ILE A 151 12.08 -13.52 -12.49
CA ILE A 151 10.81 -13.44 -11.76
C ILE A 151 11.01 -12.67 -10.46
N LYS A 152 12.06 -12.97 -9.71
CA LYS A 152 12.41 -12.23 -8.49
C LYS A 152 12.68 -10.76 -8.79
N GLU A 153 13.40 -10.43 -9.86
CA GLU A 153 13.66 -9.05 -10.25
C GLU A 153 12.37 -8.27 -10.53
N VAL A 154 11.35 -8.93 -11.13
CA VAL A 154 10.02 -8.34 -11.32
C VAL A 154 9.35 -8.04 -9.98
N LEU A 155 9.39 -8.99 -9.04
CA LEU A 155 8.81 -8.83 -7.70
C LEU A 155 9.55 -7.72 -6.94
N VAL A 156 10.88 -7.79 -6.83
CA VAL A 156 11.72 -6.80 -6.14
C VAL A 156 11.43 -5.39 -6.64
N LYS A 157 11.46 -5.16 -7.96
CA LYS A 157 11.19 -3.83 -8.53
C LYS A 157 9.79 -3.32 -8.20
N ARG A 158 8.80 -4.21 -8.12
CA ARG A 158 7.43 -3.81 -7.75
C ARG A 158 7.39 -3.32 -6.30
N TRP A 159 8.03 -4.02 -5.39
CA TRP A 159 8.08 -3.67 -3.97
C TRP A 159 8.95 -2.44 -3.72
N GLU A 160 10.12 -2.31 -4.34
CA GLU A 160 10.94 -1.09 -4.30
C GLU A 160 10.12 0.14 -4.73
N MET A 161 9.32 0.03 -5.79
CA MET A 161 8.45 1.12 -6.24
C MET A 161 7.35 1.46 -5.21
N LEU A 162 6.77 0.46 -4.53
CA LEU A 162 5.78 0.70 -3.47
C LEU A 162 6.41 1.43 -2.28
N ILE A 163 7.60 1.00 -1.86
CA ILE A 163 8.37 1.62 -0.78
C ILE A 163 8.66 3.08 -1.13
N GLU A 164 9.16 3.37 -2.34
CA GLU A 164 9.45 4.75 -2.75
C GLU A 164 8.19 5.63 -2.78
N ILE A 165 7.07 5.13 -3.31
CA ILE A 165 5.78 5.86 -3.27
C ILE A 165 5.37 6.16 -1.83
N LYS A 166 5.53 5.21 -0.90
CA LYS A 166 5.19 5.44 0.51
C LYS A 166 6.13 6.44 1.18
N LYS A 167 7.42 6.40 0.89
CA LYS A 167 8.38 7.43 1.35
C LYS A 167 8.01 8.82 0.83
N GLU A 168 7.60 8.93 -0.43
CA GLU A 168 7.10 10.18 -1.02
C GLU A 168 5.87 10.70 -0.28
N HIS A 169 4.84 9.87 -0.06
CA HIS A 169 3.66 10.29 0.70
C HIS A 169 3.99 10.73 2.15
N ILE A 170 4.86 10.00 2.86
CA ILE A 170 5.30 10.40 4.20
C ILE A 170 6.01 11.77 4.16
N ALA A 171 6.81 12.02 3.14
CA ALA A 171 7.48 13.30 2.96
C ALA A 171 6.48 14.43 2.70
N GLU A 172 5.50 14.21 1.81
CA GLU A 172 4.45 15.17 1.48
C GLU A 172 3.58 15.53 2.70
N GLU A 173 3.15 14.54 3.49
CA GLU A 173 2.36 14.77 4.71
C GLU A 173 3.15 15.59 5.74
N ARG A 174 4.45 15.30 5.89
CA ARG A 174 5.34 16.05 6.79
C ARG A 174 5.59 17.47 6.29
N GLU A 175 5.73 17.67 4.98
CA GLU A 175 5.86 18.98 4.35
C GLU A 175 4.57 19.79 4.53
N GLU A 176 3.38 19.19 4.38
CA GLU A 176 2.11 19.87 4.64
C GLU A 176 1.98 20.33 6.11
N ILE A 177 2.44 19.51 7.05
CA ILE A 177 2.52 19.87 8.47
C ILE A 177 3.46 21.07 8.68
N GLU A 178 4.64 21.06 8.05
CA GLU A 178 5.67 22.07 8.23
C GLU A 178 5.35 23.40 7.51
N GLU A 179 5.02 23.35 6.21
CA GLU A 179 4.88 24.50 5.33
C GLU A 179 3.50 25.16 5.39
N HIS A 180 2.41 24.38 5.38
CA HIS A 180 1.06 24.93 5.30
C HIS A 180 0.46 25.29 6.66
N ARG A 181 1.07 24.83 7.76
CA ARG A 181 0.66 25.17 9.13
C ARG A 181 1.72 25.91 9.92
N GLY A 182 2.97 25.97 9.43
CA GLY A 182 4.09 26.61 10.14
C GLY A 182 4.45 25.91 11.44
N LEU A 183 4.12 24.62 11.56
CA LEU A 183 4.26 23.87 12.80
C LEU A 183 5.49 22.97 12.72
N LYS A 184 6.38 23.13 13.71
CA LYS A 184 7.48 22.18 13.89
C LYS A 184 6.92 20.79 14.18
N PRO A 185 7.58 19.71 13.72
CA PRO A 185 7.14 18.33 13.95
C PRO A 185 6.81 18.03 15.43
N ASP A 186 7.64 18.47 16.37
CA ASP A 186 7.39 18.27 17.81
C ASP A 186 6.07 18.90 18.30
N TYR A 187 5.71 20.06 17.74
CA TYR A 187 4.48 20.74 18.10
C TYR A 187 3.27 20.03 17.53
N ALA A 188 3.34 19.58 16.28
CA ALA A 188 2.24 18.88 15.63
C ALA A 188 2.01 17.48 16.23
N ARG A 189 3.09 16.79 16.66
CA ARG A 189 3.01 15.60 17.53
C ARG A 189 2.32 15.90 18.87
N GLY A 190 2.62 17.04 19.49
CA GLY A 190 1.92 17.49 20.70
C GLY A 190 0.43 17.80 20.48
N VAL A 191 0.06 18.34 19.31
CA VAL A 191 -1.35 18.56 18.94
C VAL A 191 -2.09 17.22 18.78
N TYR A 192 -1.48 16.25 18.11
CA TYR A 192 -1.99 14.89 17.99
C TYR A 192 -2.22 14.26 19.38
N ARG A 193 -1.21 14.26 20.26
CA ARG A 193 -1.34 13.69 21.60
C ARG A 193 -2.44 14.36 22.42
N LYS A 194 -2.56 15.69 22.37
CA LYS A 194 -3.66 16.42 23.05
C LYS A 194 -5.03 16.12 22.46
N TYR A 195 -5.12 15.90 21.14
CA TYR A 195 -6.37 15.57 20.47
C TYR A 195 -6.89 14.18 20.89
N HIS A 196 -5.99 13.21 21.01
CA HIS A 196 -6.31 11.84 21.44
C HIS A 196 -6.27 11.62 22.95
N GLY A 197 -5.88 12.62 23.75
CA GLY A 197 -5.79 12.50 25.20
C GLY A 197 -4.61 11.63 25.68
N LEU A 198 -3.52 11.61 24.90
CA LEU A 198 -2.28 10.86 25.15
C LEU A 198 -1.18 11.70 25.84
N ASP A 199 -1.51 12.94 26.20
CA ASP A 199 -0.70 13.83 27.02
C ASP A 199 -1.27 13.80 28.46
N ASP A 200 -0.51 13.21 29.39
CA ASP A 200 -0.68 13.38 30.85
C ASP A 200 -0.09 14.73 31.31
#